data_AF-A0A7X5DCQ6-F1
#
_entry.id   AF-A0A7X5DCQ6-F1
#
_cell.length_a   1.000
_cell.length_b   1.000
_cell.length_c   1.000
_cell.angle_alpha   90.00
_cell.angle_beta   90.00
_cell.angle_gamma   90.00
#
_symmetry.space_group_name_H-M   'P 1'
#
loop_
_entity.id
_entity.type
_entity.pdbx_description
1 polymer ?
#
loop_
_entity_poly.entity_id
_entity_poly.type
_entity_poly.pdbx_seq_one_letter_code
_entity_poly.pdbx_strand_id
1 'polypeptide(L)'
;MIDNPFTPVFGGKPDSFFGRKELLARFDRALEVRGSDDRSLFFTGTRGSGKTALLEQLSMRAVASGWRAIDIGAEQALQALHRELAGYDEVTETVSPS
;
A
#
# COMPACT_ATOMS: atom_id res chain seq x y z
N MET A 1 -20.75 -22.97 8.26
CA MET A 1 -19.82 -23.51 7.24
C MET A 1 -18.56 -22.68 7.35
N ILE A 2 -17.38 -23.30 7.36
CA ILE A 2 -16.11 -22.56 7.33
C ILE A 2 -15.86 -22.27 5.85
N ASP A 3 -16.05 -21.02 5.43
CA ASP A 3 -15.72 -20.61 4.06
C ASP A 3 -14.22 -20.73 3.86
N ASN A 4 -13.81 -21.26 2.70
CA ASN A 4 -12.41 -21.45 2.38
C ASN A 4 -11.72 -20.07 2.29
N PRO A 5 -10.78 -19.74 3.21
CA PRO A 5 -10.13 -18.43 3.25
C PRO A 5 -9.16 -18.21 2.08
N PHE A 6 -8.95 -19.22 1.23
CA PHE A 6 -8.13 -19.15 0.02
C PHE A 6 -8.94 -18.95 -1.26
N THR A 7 -10.25 -18.68 -1.14
CA THR A 7 -11.09 -18.41 -2.31
C THR A 7 -10.57 -17.16 -3.02
N PRO A 8 -10.06 -17.27 -4.27
CA PRO A 8 -9.51 -16.13 -4.97
C PRO A 8 -10.65 -15.18 -5.37
N VAL A 9 -10.62 -13.95 -4.87
CA VAL A 9 -11.51 -12.88 -5.32
C VAL A 9 -10.81 -12.08 -6.40
N PHE A 10 -11.40 -12.00 -7.60
CA PHE A 10 -10.86 -11.18 -8.67
C PHE A 10 -10.94 -9.69 -8.29
N GLY A 11 -9.79 -9.04 -8.17
CA GLY A 11 -9.70 -7.63 -7.79
C GLY A 11 -10.12 -7.32 -6.35
N GLY A 12 -10.42 -8.35 -5.55
CA GLY A 12 -10.80 -8.21 -4.15
C GLY A 12 -9.63 -8.53 -3.21
N LYS A 13 -9.70 -7.94 -2.03
CA LYS A 13 -8.78 -8.22 -0.92
C LYS A 13 -8.95 -9.66 -0.45
N PRO A 14 -7.86 -10.42 -0.21
CA PRO A 14 -7.99 -11.72 0.44
C PRO A 14 -8.49 -11.56 1.88
N ASP A 15 -9.49 -12.38 2.27
CA ASP A 15 -10.03 -12.39 3.64
C ASP A 15 -8.97 -12.76 4.70
N SER A 16 -7.91 -13.46 4.27
CA SER A 16 -6.78 -13.80 5.13
C SER A 16 -5.46 -13.66 4.36
N PHE A 17 -4.56 -12.84 4.90
CA PHE A 17 -3.20 -12.70 4.40
C PHE A 17 -2.24 -13.56 5.26
N PHE A 18 -1.66 -14.60 4.66
CA PHE A 18 -0.78 -15.53 5.37
C PHE A 18 0.70 -15.31 5.02
N GLY A 19 1.55 -15.51 6.03
CA GLY A 19 3.00 -15.44 5.89
C GLY A 19 3.53 -14.01 5.83
N ARG A 20 4.81 -13.88 5.43
CA ARG A 20 5.53 -12.59 5.28
C ARG A 20 5.56 -11.71 6.53
N LYS A 21 5.34 -12.29 7.72
CA LYS A 21 5.33 -11.57 9.01
C LYS A 21 6.60 -10.75 9.23
N GLU A 22 7.76 -11.31 8.92
CA GLU A 22 9.05 -10.63 9.08
C GLU A 22 9.18 -9.40 8.16
N LEU A 23 8.75 -9.53 6.91
CA LEU A 23 8.76 -8.44 5.94
C LEU A 23 7.80 -7.32 6.37
N LEU A 24 6.61 -7.68 6.85
CA LEU A 24 5.65 -6.71 7.36
C LEU A 24 6.19 -6.01 8.62
N ALA A 25 6.82 -6.74 9.54
CA ALA A 25 7.43 -6.16 10.74
C ALA A 25 8.61 -5.23 10.41
N ARG A 26 9.41 -5.56 9.39
CA ARG A 26 10.46 -4.67 8.87
C ARG A 26 9.89 -3.37 8.32
N PHE A 27 8.81 -3.46 7.54
CA PHE A 27 8.10 -2.28 7.04
C PHE A 27 7.54 -1.43 8.19
N ASP A 28 6.87 -2.05 9.18
CA ASP A 28 6.35 -1.33 10.34
C ASP A 28 7.48 -0.54 11.06
N ARG A 29 8.63 -1.19 11.29
CA ARG A 29 9.81 -0.51 11.86
C ARG A 29 10.33 0.63 10.98
N ALA A 30 10.27 0.50 9.66
CA ALA A 30 10.72 1.54 8.73
C ALA A 30 9.86 2.81 8.77
N LEU A 31 8.58 2.68 9.13
CA LEU A 31 7.68 3.81 9.35
C LEU A 31 8.12 4.64 10.58
N GLU A 32 8.60 3.98 11.62
CA GLU A 32 9.05 4.62 12.86
C GLU A 32 10.48 5.18 12.76
N VAL A 33 11.39 4.42 12.15
CA VAL A 33 12.81 4.76 12.08
C VAL A 33 13.09 5.71 10.91
N ARG A 34 13.50 6.94 11.21
CA ARG A 34 13.97 7.90 10.20
C ARG A 34 15.22 7.36 9.51
N GLY A 35 15.23 7.41 8.17
CA GLY A 35 16.37 6.97 7.37
C GLY A 35 16.55 5.45 7.24
N SER A 36 15.55 4.65 7.64
CA SER A 36 15.56 3.21 7.41
C SER A 36 15.70 2.88 5.92
N ASP A 37 16.56 1.92 5.59
CA ASP A 37 16.73 1.37 4.24
C ASP A 37 15.46 0.64 3.76
N ASP A 38 14.69 0.08 4.70
CA ASP A 38 13.40 -0.57 4.46
C ASP A 38 12.26 0.39 4.03
N ARG A 39 12.54 1.68 3.80
CA ARG A 39 11.59 2.62 3.18
C ARG A 39 11.48 2.50 1.66
N SER A 40 12.43 1.83 1.02
CA SER A 40 12.39 1.53 -0.40
C SER A 40 12.51 0.03 -0.60
N LEU A 41 11.39 -0.60 -0.97
CA LEU A 41 11.31 -2.05 -1.12
C LEU A 41 10.89 -2.41 -2.54
N PHE A 42 11.56 -3.41 -3.11
CA PHE A 42 11.23 -3.97 -4.41
C PHE A 42 10.80 -5.42 -4.28
N PHE A 43 9.58 -5.73 -4.71
CA PHE A 43 9.01 -7.08 -4.59
C PHE A 43 8.95 -7.78 -5.95
N THR A 44 9.58 -8.95 -6.04
CA THR A 44 9.53 -9.82 -7.22
C THR A 44 8.76 -11.11 -6.91
N GLY A 45 8.31 -11.79 -7.96
CA GLY A 45 7.65 -13.09 -7.84
C GLY A 45 6.74 -13.39 -9.02
N THR A 46 6.32 -14.65 -9.14
CA THR A 46 5.47 -15.14 -10.23
C THR A 46 4.06 -14.54 -10.24
N ARG A 47 3.31 -14.72 -11.34
CA ARG A 47 1.89 -14.36 -11.40
C ARG A 47 1.12 -15.13 -10.32
N GLY A 48 0.23 -14.44 -9.60
CA GLY A 48 -0.56 -15.05 -8.53
C GLY A 48 0.17 -15.18 -7.18
N SER A 49 1.43 -14.74 -7.04
CA SER A 49 2.17 -14.84 -5.77
C SER A 49 1.71 -13.84 -4.67
N GLY A 50 0.68 -13.05 -4.93
CA GLY A 50 0.12 -12.09 -3.97
C GLY A 50 0.89 -10.78 -3.83
N LYS A 51 1.62 -10.32 -4.85
CA LYS A 51 2.36 -9.03 -4.82
C LYS A 51 1.43 -7.83 -4.59
N THR A 52 0.32 -7.75 -5.32
CA THR A 52 -0.67 -6.67 -5.14
C THR A 52 -1.31 -6.72 -3.75
N ALA A 53 -1.67 -7.92 -3.28
CA ALA A 53 -2.18 -8.10 -1.92
C ALA A 53 -1.14 -7.68 -0.85
N LEU A 54 0.15 -7.93 -1.08
CA LEU A 54 1.21 -7.44 -0.21
C LEU A 54 1.25 -5.91 -0.19
N LEU A 55 1.25 -5.24 -1.35
CA LEU A 55 1.23 -3.77 -1.42
C LEU A 55 0.02 -3.19 -0.67
N GLU A 56 -1.15 -3.79 -0.81
CA GLU A 56 -2.36 -3.41 -0.07
C GLU A 56 -2.18 -3.56 1.44
N GLN A 57 -1.55 -4.64 1.92
CA GLN A 57 -1.23 -4.78 3.35
C GLN A 57 -0.28 -3.70 3.87
N LEU A 58 0.72 -3.30 3.06
CA LEU A 58 1.63 -2.22 3.43
C LEU A 58 0.89 -0.87 3.49
N SER A 59 0.02 -0.60 2.52
CA SER A 59 -0.84 0.59 2.49
C SER A 59 -1.71 0.68 3.76
N MET A 60 -2.42 -0.39 4.10
CA MET A 60 -3.23 -0.46 5.33
C MET A 60 -2.41 -0.23 6.61
N ARG A 61 -1.21 -0.80 6.70
CA ARG A 61 -0.32 -0.65 7.86
C ARG A 61 0.25 0.76 7.98
N ALA A 62 0.59 1.37 6.85
CA ALA A 62 1.01 2.78 6.81
C ALA A 62 -0.11 3.68 7.33
N VAL A 63 -1.33 3.52 6.83
CA VAL A 63 -2.51 4.27 7.30
C VAL A 63 -2.77 4.05 8.79
N ALA A 64 -2.72 2.80 9.26
CA ALA A 64 -2.89 2.47 10.67
C ALA A 64 -1.80 3.10 11.57
N SER A 65 -0.63 3.39 11.00
CA SER A 65 0.51 4.04 11.68
C SER A 65 0.51 5.57 11.49
N GLY A 66 -0.57 6.16 10.96
CA GLY A 66 -0.72 7.60 10.78
C GLY A 66 -0.06 8.18 9.52
N TRP A 67 0.39 7.34 8.59
CA TRP A 67 0.92 7.79 7.29
C TRP A 67 -0.18 7.89 6.24
N ARG A 68 -0.05 8.83 5.31
CA ARG A 68 -0.85 8.81 4.07
C ARG A 68 -0.26 7.77 3.12
N ALA A 69 -1.06 6.78 2.74
CA ALA A 69 -0.70 5.82 1.69
C ALA A 69 -1.29 6.28 0.34
N ILE A 70 -0.52 6.11 -0.73
CA ILE A 70 -0.93 6.44 -2.10
C ILE A 70 -0.66 5.20 -2.96
N ASP A 71 -1.74 4.53 -3.37
CA ASP A 71 -1.67 3.31 -4.17
C ASP A 71 -1.78 3.64 -5.66
N ILE A 72 -0.75 3.31 -6.44
CA ILE A 72 -0.64 3.70 -7.85
C ILE A 72 -0.49 2.46 -8.73
N GLY A 73 -1.37 2.35 -9.72
CA GLY A 73 -1.26 1.35 -10.77
C GLY A 73 -0.07 1.60 -11.70
N ALA A 74 0.43 0.53 -12.34
CA ALA A 74 1.58 0.65 -13.24
C ALA A 74 1.30 1.55 -14.47
N GLU A 75 0.04 1.63 -14.89
CA GLU A 75 -0.37 2.49 -15.99
C GLU A 75 -0.32 3.95 -15.58
N GLN A 76 0.44 4.76 -16.34
CA GLN A 76 0.57 6.21 -16.11
C GLN A 76 1.03 6.57 -14.68
N ALA A 77 1.87 5.73 -14.07
CA ALA A 77 2.24 5.82 -12.65
C ALA A 77 2.80 7.19 -12.25
N LEU A 78 3.63 7.80 -13.11
CA LEU A 78 4.21 9.12 -12.83
C LEU A 78 3.15 10.23 -12.84
N GLN A 79 2.21 10.21 -13.80
CA GLN A 79 1.12 11.19 -13.82
C GLN A 79 0.19 11.02 -12.61
N ALA A 80 -0.12 9.78 -12.24
CA ALA A 80 -0.91 9.48 -11.05
C ALA A 80 -0.21 9.97 -9.78
N LEU A 81 1.10 9.70 -9.63
CA LEU A 81 1.89 10.16 -8.50
C LEU A 81 1.91 11.69 -8.41
N HIS A 82 2.12 12.35 -9.55
CA HIS A 82 2.11 13.81 -9.61
C HIS A 82 0.76 14.38 -9.14
N ARG A 83 -0.37 13.85 -9.62
CA ARG A 83 -1.70 14.30 -9.19
C ARG A 83 -1.90 14.14 -7.68
N GLU A 84 -1.49 13.01 -7.12
CA GLU A 84 -1.67 12.72 -5.70
C GLU A 84 -0.78 13.56 -4.79
N LEU A 85 0.44 13.88 -5.24
CA LEU A 85 1.40 14.68 -4.49
C LEU A 85 1.25 16.19 -4.69
N ALA A 86 0.86 16.63 -5.89
CA ALA A 86 0.69 18.06 -6.20
C ALA A 86 -0.61 18.65 -5.63
N GLY A 87 -1.56 17.82 -5.19
CA GLY A 87 -2.83 18.21 -4.57
C GLY A 87 -2.75 18.65 -3.10
N TYR A 88 -1.68 19.33 -2.69
CA TYR A 88 -1.61 20.11 -1.45
C TYR A 88 -0.89 21.43 -1.78
N ASP A 89 -1.60 22.29 -2.50
CA ASP A 89 -1.14 23.61 -2.88
C ASP A 89 -1.49 24.56 -1.73
N GLU A 90 -0.50 24.95 -0.90
CA GLU A 90 -0.67 26.02 0.09
C GLU A 90 -1.07 27.37 -0.56
N VAL A 91 -1.10 27.44 -1.90
CA VAL A 91 -1.32 28.66 -2.68
C VAL A 91 -2.77 28.85 -3.16
N THR A 92 -3.67 27.86 -3.04
CA THR A 92 -5.10 28.05 -3.38
C THR A 92 -6.04 27.65 -2.24
N GLU A 93 -6.34 28.61 -1.35
CA GLU A 93 -7.47 28.57 -0.41
C GLU A 93 -8.83 28.52 -1.13
N THR A 94 -9.14 27.47 -1.89
CA THR A 94 -10.46 27.34 -2.52
C THR A 94 -10.99 25.91 -2.61
N VAL A 95 -12.01 25.69 -1.78
CA VAL A 95 -13.15 24.77 -1.85
C VAL A 95 -13.03 23.39 -1.20
N SER A 96 -13.85 23.21 -0.16
CA SER A 96 -14.13 22.00 0.61
C SER A 96 -14.56 20.81 -0.26
N PRO A 97 -14.16 19.56 0.08
CA PRO A 97 -14.80 18.39 -0.48
C PRO A 97 -16.16 18.18 0.20
N SER A 98 -17.20 18.09 -0.63
CA SER A 98 -18.57 17.67 -0.28
C SER A 98 -18.64 16.26 0.29
#